data_AF-A0A7S2STN6-F1
#
_entry.id   AF-A0A7S2STN6-F1
#
_cell.length_a   1.000
_cell.length_b   1.000
_cell.length_c   1.000
_cell.angle_alpha   90.00
_cell.angle_beta   90.00
_cell.angle_gamma   90.00
#
_symmetry.space_group_name_H-M   'P 1'
#
loop_
_entity.id
_entity.type
_entity.pdbx_description
1 polymer ?
#
loop_
_entity_poly.entity_id
_entity_poly.type
_entity_poly.pdbx_seq_one_letter_code
_entity_poly.pdbx_strand_id
1 'polypeptide(L)'
;ERPRPAHPVARPPQPHLPQSRGTAGSMGVSVTAPWRWLLWIGALSGVSLAVDRSKFRTCQDTGFCRRHRAPTAPPPKFSVLPDSVVVNGADGLSALLQDEDFTSPPLRLTLLFYQNGIARMQVREANPAMPRWEPPDVVLEDQLGPVAPQLQERSEASGLRLEYMPGRHVELGFSPFSLALFIDGEKVVSVNERNLFHFEFHRSKDTPDAASSAEAATAGEDRHKGKRIVGYWEDGLAIYEDGTREEKVRDNAEEEKLRNGDGFWQETFAGHTDSKPLGPASVGMDIDFPGAQHLFGIPEHATRLSLQPTTGPNAHYSDPYRMYTLDVFEYDLDVPMALYGGIPMVMGHTASASVGAFWFNPTETFIDVEKDGKASRTHWISESGIVDLMLLPGPTPKDILHQFTSAVGTQELPPLFALGYHQCRW
;
A
#
# COMPACT_ATOMS: atom_id res chain seq x y z
N GLU A 1 38.52 26.15 35.92
CA GLU A 1 37.47 27.09 36.34
C GLU A 1 36.27 26.29 36.84
N ARG A 2 35.68 26.67 37.99
CA ARG A 2 34.51 25.98 38.58
C ARG A 2 33.22 26.44 37.86
N PRO A 3 32.21 25.57 37.67
CA PRO A 3 30.92 25.99 37.14
C PRO A 3 30.10 26.73 38.22
N ARG A 4 29.40 27.81 37.82
CA ARG A 4 28.49 28.60 38.68
C ARG A 4 27.17 27.85 38.90
N PRO A 5 26.49 28.04 40.06
CA PRO A 5 25.22 27.39 40.35
C PRO A 5 24.03 28.04 39.62
N ALA A 6 23.05 27.22 39.26
CA ALA A 6 21.80 27.62 38.63
C ALA A 6 20.87 28.37 39.60
N HIS A 7 20.21 29.43 39.12
CA HIS A 7 19.14 30.14 39.82
C HIS A 7 17.82 29.34 39.79
N PRO A 8 17.01 29.37 40.87
CA PRO A 8 15.72 28.68 40.90
C PRO A 8 14.65 29.45 40.11
N VAL A 9 13.96 28.73 39.22
CA VAL A 9 12.77 29.22 38.50
C VAL A 9 11.58 29.23 39.45
N ALA A 10 10.93 30.39 39.59
CA ALA A 10 9.73 30.58 40.40
C ALA A 10 8.51 29.87 39.77
N ARG A 11 7.73 29.16 40.59
CA ARG A 11 6.43 28.57 40.19
C ARG A 11 5.36 29.66 40.07
N PRO A 12 4.47 29.61 39.07
CA PRO A 12 3.32 30.51 39.00
C PRO A 12 2.26 30.14 40.07
N PRO A 13 1.45 31.10 40.54
CA PRO A 13 0.47 30.88 41.59
C PRO A 13 -0.74 30.09 41.07
N GLN A 14 -1.26 29.19 41.92
CA GLN A 14 -2.51 28.47 41.66
C GLN A 14 -3.73 29.40 41.79
N PRO A 15 -4.77 29.24 40.94
CA PRO A 15 -6.01 30.00 41.08
C PRO A 15 -6.84 29.49 42.27
N HIS A 16 -7.25 30.42 43.13
CA HIS A 16 -8.15 30.19 44.26
C HIS A 16 -9.58 29.88 43.79
N LEU A 17 -10.13 28.76 44.25
CA LEU A 17 -11.57 28.43 44.19
C LEU A 17 -12.38 29.34 45.12
N PRO A 18 -13.46 29.99 44.66
CA PRO A 18 -14.31 30.78 45.54
C PRO A 18 -15.25 29.88 46.35
N GLN A 19 -15.31 30.14 47.66
CA GLN A 19 -16.22 29.53 48.62
C GLN A 19 -17.68 29.90 48.31
N SER A 20 -18.56 28.90 48.29
CA SER A 20 -20.01 29.08 48.20
C SER A 20 -20.59 29.57 49.54
N ARG A 21 -21.21 30.76 49.54
CA ARG A 21 -22.16 31.16 50.59
C ARG A 21 -23.56 31.03 50.02
N GLY A 22 -24.35 30.15 50.64
CA GLY A 22 -25.76 29.99 50.35
C GLY A 22 -26.57 31.18 50.87
N THR A 23 -27.46 31.67 50.03
CA THR A 23 -28.64 32.45 50.44
C THR A 23 -29.83 31.92 49.66
N ALA A 24 -30.78 31.35 50.40
CA ALA A 24 -32.06 30.92 49.89
C ALA A 24 -32.87 32.14 49.44
N GLY A 25 -33.31 32.14 48.19
CA GLY A 25 -34.26 33.09 47.63
C GLY A 25 -35.19 32.36 46.68
N SER A 26 -36.43 32.15 47.10
CA SER A 26 -37.52 31.66 46.26
C SER A 26 -37.94 32.75 45.26
N MET A 27 -38.09 32.41 43.98
CA MET A 27 -39.25 32.74 43.13
C MET A 27 -38.96 32.45 41.65
N GLY A 28 -39.94 31.83 40.99
CA GLY A 28 -40.15 31.95 39.54
C GLY A 28 -39.77 30.74 38.70
N VAL A 29 -40.67 29.75 38.59
CA VAL A 29 -40.66 28.82 37.45
C VAL A 29 -41.08 29.62 36.21
N SER A 30 -40.09 30.13 35.49
CA SER A 30 -40.26 30.64 34.13
C SER A 30 -40.22 29.45 33.17
N VAL A 31 -41.35 29.17 32.52
CA VAL A 31 -41.44 28.22 31.39
C VAL A 31 -40.64 28.81 30.22
N THR A 32 -39.32 28.60 30.22
CA THR A 32 -38.48 28.94 29.06
C THR A 32 -38.63 27.84 28.02
N ALA A 33 -39.34 28.21 26.96
CA ALA A 33 -39.70 27.44 25.79
C ALA A 33 -38.62 26.42 25.28
N PRO A 34 -39.02 25.19 24.91
CA PRO A 34 -38.13 24.08 24.54
C PRO A 34 -37.34 24.30 23.23
N TRP A 35 -37.67 25.32 22.45
CA TRP A 35 -36.98 25.66 21.20
C TRP A 35 -35.51 26.07 21.37
N ARG A 36 -35.12 26.61 22.54
CA ARG A 36 -33.72 27.00 22.78
C ARG A 36 -32.79 25.78 22.85
N TRP A 37 -33.24 24.65 23.39
CA TRP A 37 -32.46 23.41 23.37
C TRP A 37 -32.37 22.79 21.96
N LEU A 38 -33.42 22.93 21.14
CA LEU A 38 -33.40 22.51 19.74
C LEU A 38 -32.42 23.32 18.88
N LEU A 39 -32.23 24.61 19.17
CA LEU A 39 -31.23 25.46 18.50
C LEU A 39 -29.79 25.09 18.90
N TRP A 40 -29.55 24.65 20.14
CA TRP A 40 -28.23 24.15 20.55
C TRP A 40 -27.93 22.76 19.95
N ILE A 41 -28.93 21.89 19.79
CA ILE A 41 -28.77 20.60 19.09
C ILE A 41 -28.54 20.83 17.59
N GLY A 42 -29.25 21.79 16.96
CA GLY A 42 -29.06 22.15 15.55
C GLY A 42 -27.73 22.86 15.25
N ALA A 43 -27.15 23.58 16.22
CA ALA A 43 -25.84 24.22 16.08
C ALA A 43 -24.66 23.24 16.26
N LEU A 44 -24.88 22.07 16.88
CA LEU A 44 -23.88 21.01 17.05
C LEU A 44 -23.92 19.96 15.92
N SER A 45 -24.89 20.03 15.01
CA SER A 45 -25.04 19.10 13.88
C SER A 45 -24.36 19.56 12.58
N GLY A 46 -23.58 20.64 12.62
CA GLY A 46 -22.66 20.96 11.53
C GLY A 46 -21.48 20.01 11.55
N VAL A 47 -21.64 18.82 10.97
CA VAL A 47 -20.49 17.96 10.66
C VAL A 47 -19.74 18.64 9.51
N SER A 48 -18.78 19.49 9.85
CA SER A 48 -17.75 19.90 8.89
C SER A 48 -16.96 18.64 8.56
N LEU A 49 -17.18 18.07 7.38
CA LEU A 49 -16.29 17.06 6.83
C LEU A 49 -14.99 17.77 6.51
N ALA A 50 -13.90 17.42 7.20
CA ALA A 50 -12.58 18.02 6.95
C ALA A 50 -12.12 17.66 5.53
N VAL A 51 -12.19 16.39 5.16
CA VAL A 51 -11.91 15.93 3.80
C VAL A 51 -13.17 15.58 3.01
N ASP A 52 -13.24 15.99 1.74
CA ASP A 52 -14.25 15.51 0.80
C ASP A 52 -13.84 14.14 0.24
N ARG A 53 -14.23 13.07 0.95
CA ARG A 53 -13.90 11.68 0.58
C ARG A 53 -14.44 11.26 -0.78
N SER A 54 -15.45 11.94 -1.33
CA SER A 54 -16.02 11.59 -2.64
C SER A 54 -15.05 11.81 -3.81
N LYS A 55 -13.98 12.58 -3.58
CA LYS A 55 -12.91 12.82 -4.55
C LYS A 55 -11.84 11.73 -4.60
N PHE A 56 -11.87 10.76 -3.69
CA PHE A 56 -10.85 9.73 -3.56
C PHE A 56 -11.46 8.34 -3.65
N ARG A 57 -10.91 7.51 -4.54
CA ARG A 57 -11.36 6.11 -4.69
C ARG A 57 -11.12 5.32 -3.39
N THR A 58 -12.12 4.53 -3.01
CA THR A 58 -11.96 3.39 -2.09
C THR A 58 -11.46 2.17 -2.86
N CYS A 59 -11.09 1.08 -2.17
CA CYS A 59 -10.80 -0.18 -2.86
C CYS A 59 -12.00 -0.67 -3.71
N GLN A 60 -13.24 -0.42 -3.27
CA GLN A 60 -14.43 -0.81 -4.01
C GLN A 60 -14.61 -0.02 -5.31
N ASP A 61 -14.13 1.23 -5.35
CA ASP A 61 -14.15 2.09 -6.55
C ASP A 61 -12.99 1.81 -7.52
N THR A 62 -12.01 0.99 -7.10
CA THR A 62 -10.83 0.65 -7.89
C THR A 62 -10.91 -0.79 -8.36
N GLY A 63 -11.09 -1.01 -9.67
CA GLY A 63 -11.43 -2.33 -10.20
C GLY A 63 -10.43 -3.43 -9.85
N PHE A 64 -9.13 -3.16 -9.96
CA PHE A 64 -8.11 -4.16 -9.60
C PHE A 64 -8.11 -4.47 -8.09
N CYS A 65 -8.27 -3.48 -7.22
CA CYS A 65 -8.35 -3.73 -5.78
C CYS A 65 -9.57 -4.59 -5.44
N ARG A 66 -10.74 -4.25 -6.00
CA ARG A 66 -11.98 -5.02 -5.83
C ARG A 66 -11.82 -6.47 -6.26
N ARG A 67 -11.18 -6.74 -7.41
CA ARG A 67 -10.96 -8.10 -7.91
C ARG A 67 -10.06 -8.94 -7.01
N HIS A 68 -9.09 -8.34 -6.32
CA HIS A 68 -8.23 -9.05 -5.38
C HIS A 68 -8.87 -9.23 -4.01
N ARG A 69 -9.60 -8.22 -3.52
CA ARG A 69 -10.15 -8.19 -2.16
C ARG A 69 -11.47 -8.95 -2.02
N ALA A 70 -12.30 -8.94 -3.06
CA ALA A 70 -13.58 -9.65 -3.12
C ALA A 70 -13.70 -10.41 -4.45
N PRO A 71 -12.84 -11.42 -4.69
CA PRO A 71 -12.80 -12.12 -5.96
C PRO A 71 -14.08 -12.94 -6.16
N THR A 72 -14.62 -12.96 -7.39
CA THR A 72 -15.81 -13.74 -7.74
C THR A 72 -15.56 -15.24 -7.79
N ALA A 73 -14.29 -15.65 -7.94
CA ALA A 73 -13.79 -17.01 -7.86
C ALA A 73 -12.43 -17.03 -7.14
N PRO A 74 -12.03 -18.11 -6.48
CA PRO A 74 -10.71 -18.20 -5.85
C PRO A 74 -9.58 -17.89 -6.86
N PRO A 75 -8.47 -17.24 -6.43
CA PRO A 75 -7.35 -16.98 -7.32
C PRO A 75 -6.76 -18.31 -7.85
N PRO A 76 -6.23 -18.33 -9.10
CA PRO A 76 -5.57 -19.50 -9.63
C PRO A 76 -4.41 -19.91 -8.73
N LYS A 77 -4.29 -21.20 -8.45
CA LYS A 77 -3.14 -21.73 -7.72
C LYS A 77 -1.99 -21.91 -8.69
N PHE A 78 -0.83 -21.39 -8.32
CA PHE A 78 0.39 -21.56 -9.10
C PHE A 78 1.30 -22.57 -8.40
N SER A 79 2.02 -23.33 -9.21
CA SER A 79 3.00 -24.32 -8.74
C SER A 79 4.32 -24.14 -9.48
N VAL A 80 5.41 -24.43 -8.80
CA VAL A 80 6.75 -24.50 -9.41
C VAL A 80 6.80 -25.74 -10.30
N LEU A 81 7.25 -25.58 -11.54
CA LEU A 81 7.56 -26.71 -12.42
C LEU A 81 8.92 -27.30 -12.00
N PRO A 82 8.99 -28.50 -11.39
CA PRO A 82 10.21 -28.99 -10.76
C PRO A 82 11.41 -29.10 -11.72
N ASP A 83 11.17 -29.49 -12.96
CA ASP A 83 12.21 -29.65 -13.99
C ASP A 83 12.79 -28.32 -14.49
N SER A 84 12.10 -27.21 -14.25
CA SER A 84 12.53 -25.87 -14.66
C SER A 84 13.50 -25.21 -13.68
N VAL A 85 13.70 -25.80 -12.49
CA VAL A 85 14.51 -25.22 -11.43
C VAL A 85 15.99 -25.26 -11.79
N VAL A 86 16.60 -24.08 -11.87
CA VAL A 86 18.03 -23.88 -12.10
C VAL A 86 18.61 -23.03 -10.98
N VAL A 87 19.69 -23.50 -10.35
CA VAL A 87 20.47 -22.73 -9.37
C VAL A 87 21.83 -22.42 -10.01
N ASN A 88 22.15 -21.14 -10.18
CA ASN A 88 23.35 -20.71 -10.90
C ASN A 88 24.19 -19.72 -10.09
N GLY A 89 25.11 -20.24 -9.26
CA GLY A 89 26.08 -19.41 -8.56
C GLY A 89 25.45 -18.19 -7.89
N ALA A 90 26.04 -17.01 -8.10
CA ALA A 90 25.54 -15.75 -7.55
C ALA A 90 24.27 -15.20 -8.24
N ASP A 91 23.86 -15.76 -9.39
CA ASP A 91 22.59 -15.42 -10.05
C ASP A 91 21.37 -16.05 -9.35
N GLY A 92 21.62 -16.85 -8.29
CA GLY A 92 20.57 -17.39 -7.44
C GLY A 92 19.80 -18.55 -8.06
N LEU A 93 18.49 -18.58 -7.84
CA LEU A 93 17.58 -19.59 -8.39
C LEU A 93 16.65 -18.97 -9.42
N SER A 94 16.41 -19.68 -10.53
CA SER A 94 15.31 -19.42 -11.45
C SER A 94 14.43 -20.65 -11.61
N ALA A 95 13.12 -20.44 -11.75
CA ALA A 95 12.15 -21.51 -12.02
C ALA A 95 10.94 -20.95 -12.78
N LEU A 96 10.16 -21.83 -13.39
CA LEU A 96 8.87 -21.50 -13.99
C LEU A 96 7.74 -21.81 -13.01
N LEU A 97 6.77 -20.90 -12.93
CA LEU A 97 5.49 -21.11 -12.26
C LEU A 97 4.40 -21.32 -13.31
N GLN A 98 3.48 -22.23 -13.03
CA GLN A 98 2.35 -22.54 -13.89
C GLN A 98 1.09 -22.66 -13.03
N ASP A 99 -0.04 -22.14 -13.53
CA ASP A 99 -1.33 -22.37 -12.89
C ASP A 99 -1.75 -23.84 -12.99
N GLU A 100 -2.43 -24.36 -11.97
CA GLU A 100 -2.86 -25.77 -11.89
C GLU A 100 -3.64 -26.25 -13.13
N ASP A 101 -4.40 -25.35 -13.76
CA ASP A 101 -5.24 -25.64 -14.93
C ASP A 101 -4.51 -25.46 -16.28
N PHE A 102 -3.24 -25.03 -16.26
CA PHE A 102 -2.43 -24.74 -17.46
C PHE A 102 -3.12 -23.78 -18.44
N THR A 103 -3.92 -22.85 -17.91
CA THR A 103 -4.69 -21.88 -18.71
C THR A 103 -3.92 -20.60 -19.00
N SER A 104 -2.89 -20.31 -18.19
CA SER A 104 -2.11 -19.09 -18.29
C SER A 104 -0.71 -19.36 -18.86
N PRO A 105 -0.08 -18.37 -19.54
CA PRO A 105 1.34 -18.47 -19.86
C PRO A 105 2.19 -18.66 -18.60
N PRO A 106 3.32 -19.38 -18.68
CA PRO A 106 4.18 -19.57 -17.51
C PRO A 106 4.79 -18.25 -17.04
N LEU A 107 4.94 -18.12 -15.72
CA LEU A 107 5.68 -17.04 -15.09
C LEU A 107 7.10 -17.51 -14.76
N ARG A 108 8.04 -16.58 -14.66
CA ARG A 108 9.40 -16.83 -14.20
C ARG A 108 9.55 -16.32 -12.77
N LEU A 109 9.85 -17.23 -11.86
CA LEU A 109 10.30 -16.95 -10.50
C LEU A 109 11.83 -16.81 -10.51
N THR A 110 12.34 -15.79 -9.83
CA THR A 110 13.78 -15.60 -9.57
C THR A 110 14.00 -15.29 -8.10
N LEU A 111 14.91 -16.02 -7.45
CA LEU A 111 15.35 -15.78 -6.08
C LEU A 111 16.82 -15.35 -6.08
N LEU A 112 17.09 -14.17 -5.54
CA LEU A 112 18.42 -13.58 -5.42
C LEU A 112 18.75 -13.41 -3.93
N PHE A 113 20.03 -13.53 -3.60
CA PHE A 113 20.51 -13.46 -2.23
C PHE A 113 21.70 -12.52 -2.14
N TYR A 114 21.79 -11.71 -1.09
CA TYR A 114 22.79 -10.65 -0.97
C TYR A 114 23.57 -10.71 0.35
N GLN A 115 24.77 -10.11 0.37
CA GLN A 115 25.73 -10.19 1.49
C GLN A 115 25.20 -9.56 2.79
N ASN A 116 24.36 -8.54 2.69
CA ASN A 116 23.66 -7.91 3.83
C ASN A 116 22.51 -8.78 4.40
N GLY A 117 22.21 -9.87 3.70
CA GLY A 117 21.27 -10.90 4.05
C GLY A 117 19.88 -10.82 3.44
N ILE A 118 19.64 -9.82 2.61
CA ILE A 118 18.40 -9.71 1.85
C ILE A 118 18.22 -10.95 0.97
N ALA A 119 17.01 -11.50 0.98
CA ALA A 119 16.53 -12.44 -0.02
C ALA A 119 15.47 -11.73 -0.88
N ARG A 120 15.67 -11.67 -2.20
CA ARG A 120 14.78 -10.98 -3.13
C ARG A 120 14.09 -11.99 -4.02
N MET A 121 12.77 -11.90 -4.08
CA MET A 121 11.92 -12.71 -4.94
C MET A 121 11.34 -11.84 -6.04
N GLN A 122 11.51 -12.25 -7.28
CA GLN A 122 10.88 -11.62 -8.43
C GLN A 122 10.00 -12.62 -9.18
N VAL A 123 8.79 -12.21 -9.55
CA VAL A 123 7.90 -12.98 -10.43
C VAL A 123 7.48 -12.11 -11.60
N ARG A 124 7.83 -12.56 -12.81
CA ARG A 124 7.57 -11.87 -14.09
C ARG A 124 6.95 -12.82 -15.11
N GLU A 125 6.32 -12.30 -16.15
CA GLU A 125 5.94 -13.12 -17.30
C GLU A 125 7.19 -13.77 -17.91
N ALA A 126 7.17 -15.07 -18.22
CA ALA A 126 8.37 -15.73 -18.74
C ALA A 126 8.71 -15.29 -20.17
N ASN A 127 7.69 -14.98 -20.97
CA ASN A 127 7.79 -14.52 -22.36
C ASN A 127 6.71 -13.45 -22.63
N PRO A 128 6.83 -12.24 -22.06
CA PRO A 128 5.82 -11.21 -22.23
C PRO A 128 5.74 -10.73 -23.68
N ALA A 129 4.53 -10.58 -24.21
CA ALA A 129 4.33 -9.88 -25.49
C ALA A 129 4.69 -8.38 -25.37
N MET A 130 4.44 -7.80 -24.19
CA MET A 130 4.84 -6.45 -23.80
C MET A 130 5.48 -6.50 -22.41
N PRO A 131 6.74 -6.07 -22.24
CA PRO A 131 7.37 -6.04 -20.92
C PRO A 131 6.59 -5.14 -19.95
N ARG A 132 6.50 -5.59 -18.70
CA ARG A 132 6.01 -4.76 -17.60
C ARG A 132 7.07 -3.75 -17.22
N TRP A 133 6.65 -2.56 -16.83
CA TRP A 133 7.58 -1.53 -16.37
C TRP A 133 8.19 -1.90 -15.01
N GLU A 134 9.50 -1.70 -14.88
CA GLU A 134 10.29 -1.92 -13.67
C GLU A 134 11.12 -0.63 -13.42
N PRO A 135 11.08 -0.01 -12.22
CA PRO A 135 11.83 1.22 -11.96
C PRO A 135 13.34 0.95 -11.90
N PRO A 136 14.17 1.66 -12.69
CA PRO A 136 15.62 1.41 -12.72
C PRO A 136 16.41 2.10 -11.60
N ASP A 137 15.84 3.14 -10.96
CA ASP A 137 16.65 4.13 -10.21
C ASP A 137 16.50 4.07 -8.68
N VAL A 138 15.70 3.12 -8.16
CA VAL A 138 15.41 3.05 -6.70
C VAL A 138 16.28 2.01 -6.00
N VAL A 139 16.42 0.82 -6.60
CA VAL A 139 17.19 -0.27 -6.01
C VAL A 139 18.62 -0.22 -6.54
N LEU A 140 19.57 0.02 -5.63
CA LEU A 140 21.01 0.07 -5.88
C LEU A 140 21.61 -1.35 -5.83
N GLU A 141 21.19 -2.20 -6.76
CA GLU A 141 21.51 -3.63 -6.76
C GLU A 141 23.02 -3.93 -6.82
N ASP A 142 23.78 -3.05 -7.49
CA ASP A 142 25.24 -3.11 -7.56
C ASP A 142 25.93 -3.00 -6.19
N GLN A 143 25.26 -2.40 -5.20
CA GLN A 143 25.78 -2.21 -3.84
C GLN A 143 25.46 -3.37 -2.89
N LEU A 144 24.58 -4.30 -3.29
CA LEU A 144 24.08 -5.34 -2.39
C LEU A 144 25.02 -6.55 -2.28
N GLY A 145 25.85 -6.80 -3.30
CA GLY A 145 26.80 -7.91 -3.34
C GLY A 145 26.10 -9.27 -3.38
N PRO A 146 25.86 -9.88 -4.55
CA PRO A 146 25.14 -11.15 -4.65
C PRO A 146 25.93 -12.31 -4.03
N VAL A 147 25.20 -13.30 -3.50
CA VAL A 147 25.73 -14.48 -2.81
C VAL A 147 25.14 -15.74 -3.43
N ALA A 148 26.00 -16.73 -3.68
CA ALA A 148 25.57 -18.01 -4.21
C ALA A 148 24.90 -18.88 -3.13
N PRO A 149 23.62 -19.26 -3.30
CA PRO A 149 22.97 -20.18 -2.38
C PRO A 149 23.50 -21.61 -2.57
N GLN A 150 23.41 -22.41 -1.51
CA GLN A 150 23.71 -23.84 -1.50
C GLN A 150 22.41 -24.63 -1.38
N LEU A 151 22.18 -25.53 -2.34
CA LEU A 151 21.05 -26.46 -2.31
C LEU A 151 21.31 -27.54 -1.24
N GLN A 152 20.49 -27.57 -0.20
CA GLN A 152 20.62 -28.55 0.89
C GLN A 152 19.68 -29.74 0.70
N GLU A 153 18.43 -29.45 0.36
CA GLU A 153 17.37 -30.45 0.20
C GLU A 153 16.56 -30.13 -1.04
N ARG A 154 16.14 -31.17 -1.76
CA ARG A 154 15.22 -31.08 -2.91
C ARG A 154 14.35 -32.31 -2.96
N SER A 155 13.06 -32.08 -3.10
CA SER A 155 12.05 -33.11 -3.32
C SER A 155 11.06 -32.57 -4.34
N GLU A 156 10.96 -33.25 -5.48
CA GLU A 156 10.05 -32.87 -6.58
C GLU A 156 8.59 -32.78 -6.13
N ALA A 157 8.22 -33.52 -5.09
CA ALA A 157 6.86 -33.55 -4.55
C ALA A 157 6.55 -32.41 -3.55
N SER A 158 7.56 -31.77 -2.96
CA SER A 158 7.34 -30.82 -1.85
C SER A 158 7.99 -29.45 -2.08
N GLY A 159 9.26 -29.42 -2.51
CA GLY A 159 10.00 -28.19 -2.58
C GLY A 159 11.52 -28.37 -2.50
N LEU A 160 12.19 -27.27 -2.19
CA LEU A 160 13.63 -27.25 -1.97
C LEU A 160 14.02 -26.28 -0.86
N ARG A 161 15.24 -26.46 -0.37
CA ARG A 161 15.86 -25.61 0.65
C ARG A 161 17.20 -25.07 0.17
N LEU A 162 17.36 -23.74 0.27
CA LEU A 162 18.57 -23.01 -0.10
C LEU A 162 19.16 -22.30 1.11
N GLU A 163 20.31 -22.75 1.61
CA GLU A 163 21.08 -21.98 2.59
C GLU A 163 21.98 -20.98 1.85
N TYR A 164 21.89 -19.70 2.20
CA TYR A 164 22.65 -18.64 1.52
C TYR A 164 23.58 -17.87 2.47
N MET A 165 23.41 -18.04 3.78
CA MET A 165 24.37 -17.68 4.82
C MET A 165 24.23 -18.63 6.01
N PRO A 166 25.24 -18.72 6.90
CA PRO A 166 25.13 -19.52 8.11
C PRO A 166 23.87 -19.19 8.91
N GLY A 167 23.05 -20.22 9.15
CA GLY A 167 21.81 -20.10 9.93
C GLY A 167 20.66 -19.42 9.17
N ARG A 168 20.83 -19.03 7.91
CA ARG A 168 19.80 -18.39 7.09
C ARG A 168 19.55 -19.17 5.81
N HIS A 169 18.32 -19.63 5.66
CA HIS A 169 17.88 -20.36 4.49
C HIS A 169 16.49 -19.95 4.08
N VAL A 170 16.18 -20.18 2.81
CA VAL A 170 14.81 -20.12 2.31
C VAL A 170 14.33 -21.52 1.94
N GLU A 171 13.04 -21.76 2.18
CA GLU A 171 12.34 -22.95 1.70
C GLU A 171 11.34 -22.51 0.62
N LEU A 172 11.47 -23.11 -0.57
CA LEU A 172 10.55 -22.91 -1.70
C LEU A 172 9.65 -24.12 -1.80
N GLY A 173 8.38 -23.98 -1.40
CA GLY A 173 7.34 -24.99 -1.64
C GLY A 173 6.92 -25.01 -3.10
N PHE A 174 6.59 -26.18 -3.64
CA PHE A 174 6.29 -26.33 -5.08
C PHE A 174 4.80 -26.33 -5.43
N SER A 175 3.90 -26.87 -4.60
CA SER A 175 2.49 -27.04 -4.99
C SER A 175 1.51 -26.94 -3.80
N PRO A 176 0.77 -25.81 -3.65
CA PRO A 176 0.99 -24.54 -4.35
C PRO A 176 2.36 -23.94 -3.97
N PHE A 177 2.88 -23.04 -4.80
CA PHE A 177 4.17 -22.43 -4.49
C PHE A 177 4.07 -21.52 -3.27
N SER A 178 5.10 -21.53 -2.44
CA SER A 178 5.26 -20.63 -1.31
C SER A 178 6.74 -20.43 -1.03
N LEU A 179 7.09 -19.31 -0.39
CA LEU A 179 8.47 -19.01 0.01
C LEU A 179 8.49 -18.67 1.49
N ALA A 180 9.35 -19.34 2.26
CA ALA A 180 9.54 -19.03 3.67
C ALA A 180 11.02 -18.76 3.96
N LEU A 181 11.28 -17.70 4.72
CA LEU A 181 12.61 -17.37 5.21
C LEU A 181 12.76 -17.86 6.65
N PHE A 182 13.85 -18.56 6.90
CA PHE A 182 14.20 -19.12 8.19
C PHE A 182 15.51 -18.52 8.72
N ILE A 183 15.53 -18.27 10.02
CA ILE A 183 16.72 -17.84 10.77
C ILE A 183 16.87 -18.79 11.96
N ASP A 184 18.02 -19.45 12.05
CA ASP A 184 18.36 -20.41 13.11
C ASP A 184 17.29 -21.51 13.32
N GLY A 185 16.62 -21.91 12.23
CA GLY A 185 15.57 -22.94 12.22
C GLY A 185 14.17 -22.41 12.52
N GLU A 186 13.99 -21.13 12.84
CA GLU A 186 12.68 -20.51 13.03
C GLU A 186 12.21 -19.80 11.76
N LYS A 187 10.95 -20.06 11.36
CA LYS A 187 10.31 -19.36 10.25
C LYS A 187 9.96 -17.94 10.67
N VAL A 188 10.61 -16.94 10.07
CA VAL A 188 10.46 -15.53 10.47
C VAL A 188 9.52 -14.74 9.57
N VAL A 189 9.43 -15.11 8.29
CA VAL A 189 8.46 -14.54 7.34
C VAL A 189 8.13 -15.58 6.28
N SER A 190 6.90 -15.57 5.81
CA SER A 190 6.44 -16.42 4.72
C SER A 190 5.62 -15.64 3.71
N VAL A 191 5.61 -16.15 2.48
CA VAL A 191 5.02 -15.52 1.31
C VAL A 191 4.19 -16.56 0.57
N ASN A 192 2.98 -16.17 0.16
CA ASN A 192 1.98 -17.03 -0.48
C ASN A 192 1.49 -18.24 0.35
N GLU A 193 1.55 -18.19 1.69
CA GLU A 193 1.06 -19.29 2.53
C GLU A 193 -0.47 -19.39 2.55
N ARG A 194 -1.16 -18.27 2.32
CA ARG A 194 -2.62 -18.22 2.18
C ARG A 194 -3.08 -18.39 0.74
N ASN A 195 -2.16 -18.58 -0.19
CA ASN A 195 -2.43 -18.74 -1.61
C ASN A 195 -3.26 -17.56 -2.17
N LEU A 196 -2.84 -16.33 -1.85
CA LEU A 196 -3.42 -15.10 -2.40
C LEU A 196 -2.57 -14.52 -3.55
N PHE A 197 -1.53 -15.22 -3.99
CA PHE A 197 -0.82 -14.85 -5.21
C PHE A 197 -1.79 -14.75 -6.38
N HIS A 198 -1.78 -13.59 -7.02
CA HIS A 198 -2.60 -13.30 -8.18
C HIS A 198 -1.76 -12.52 -9.19
N PHE A 199 -1.80 -12.96 -10.45
CA PHE A 199 -1.10 -12.31 -11.54
C PHE A 199 -2.04 -12.18 -12.74
N GLU A 200 -2.47 -10.95 -13.05
CA GLU A 200 -3.30 -10.70 -14.22
C GLU A 200 -2.42 -10.58 -15.46
N PHE A 201 -2.61 -11.46 -16.45
CA PHE A 201 -1.89 -11.41 -17.71
C PHE A 201 -2.52 -10.38 -18.67
N HIS A 202 -1.71 -9.80 -19.54
CA HIS A 202 -2.20 -9.02 -20.67
C HIS A 202 -3.13 -9.86 -21.54
N ARG A 203 -4.31 -9.33 -21.88
CA ARG A 203 -5.32 -9.99 -22.72
C ARG A 203 -5.70 -9.08 -23.89
N SER A 204 -6.06 -9.65 -25.03
CA SER A 204 -6.69 -8.88 -26.10
C SER A 204 -8.14 -8.59 -25.78
N LYS A 205 -8.62 -7.42 -26.22
CA LYS A 205 -10.03 -7.01 -26.08
C LYS A 205 -11.01 -7.91 -26.88
N ASP A 206 -10.51 -8.86 -27.69
CA ASP A 206 -11.35 -9.76 -28.49
C ASP A 206 -11.72 -11.08 -27.80
N THR A 207 -11.45 -11.21 -26.49
CA THR A 207 -11.91 -12.35 -25.69
C THR A 207 -13.40 -12.21 -25.32
N PRO A 208 -14.18 -13.31 -25.17
CA PRO A 208 -15.66 -13.28 -25.11
C PRO A 208 -16.26 -12.40 -24.01
N ASP A 209 -15.49 -12.07 -22.97
CA ASP A 209 -15.90 -11.22 -21.85
C ASP A 209 -15.94 -9.73 -22.20
N ALA A 210 -15.45 -9.34 -23.38
CA ALA A 210 -15.36 -7.94 -23.82
C ALA A 210 -16.62 -7.39 -24.51
N ALA A 211 -17.70 -8.16 -24.59
CA ALA A 211 -18.92 -7.80 -25.32
C ALA A 211 -19.74 -6.63 -24.70
N SER A 212 -19.23 -5.93 -23.67
CA SER A 212 -19.93 -4.81 -23.04
C SER A 212 -19.28 -3.42 -23.24
N SER A 213 -18.14 -3.31 -23.92
CA SER A 213 -17.39 -2.03 -24.03
C SER A 213 -17.04 -1.64 -25.48
N ALA A 214 -18.00 -1.78 -26.39
CA ALA A 214 -17.91 -1.19 -27.70
C ALA A 214 -18.71 0.11 -27.74
N GLU A 215 -18.06 1.25 -27.52
CA GLU A 215 -18.40 2.48 -28.27
C GLU A 215 -17.28 3.52 -28.26
N ALA A 216 -16.95 3.93 -29.49
CA ALA A 216 -16.31 5.14 -29.99
C ALA A 216 -15.18 5.81 -29.17
N ALA A 217 -13.95 5.60 -29.63
CA ALA A 217 -12.99 6.70 -29.67
C ALA A 217 -13.54 7.78 -30.63
N THR A 218 -14.26 8.77 -30.10
CA THR A 218 -14.57 9.99 -30.83
C THR A 218 -13.27 10.75 -31.06
N ALA A 219 -12.92 10.93 -32.33
CA ALA A 219 -11.92 11.90 -32.75
C ALA A 219 -12.28 13.27 -32.14
N GLY A 220 -11.29 13.89 -31.50
CA GLY A 220 -11.48 14.97 -30.54
C GLY A 220 -12.33 16.14 -31.06
N GLU A 221 -13.51 16.29 -30.47
CA GLU A 221 -14.06 17.63 -30.29
C GLU A 221 -13.14 18.38 -29.33
N ASP A 222 -12.80 19.62 -29.67
CA ASP A 222 -12.11 20.52 -28.75
C ASP A 222 -13.00 20.71 -27.51
N ARG A 223 -12.66 20.02 -26.42
CA ARG A 223 -13.38 20.10 -25.13
C ARG A 223 -13.47 21.53 -24.60
N HIS A 224 -12.56 22.40 -25.02
CA HIS A 224 -12.51 23.81 -24.65
C HIS A 224 -13.31 24.72 -25.60
N LYS A 225 -13.90 24.16 -26.68
CA LYS A 225 -14.76 24.86 -27.64
C LYS A 225 -14.13 26.13 -28.21
N GLY A 226 -12.81 26.12 -28.43
CA GLY A 226 -12.02 27.23 -28.95
C GLY A 226 -11.65 28.30 -27.90
N LYS A 227 -11.93 28.08 -26.61
CA LYS A 227 -11.61 29.05 -25.55
C LYS A 227 -10.14 29.00 -25.16
N ARG A 228 -9.53 30.18 -25.00
CA ARG A 228 -8.14 30.33 -24.54
C ARG A 228 -8.04 30.05 -23.03
N ILE A 229 -7.20 29.09 -22.67
CA ILE A 229 -6.95 28.70 -21.28
C ILE A 229 -5.97 29.70 -20.65
N VAL A 230 -6.30 30.23 -19.47
CA VAL A 230 -5.45 31.14 -18.67
C VAL A 230 -5.01 30.55 -17.34
N GLY A 231 -5.56 29.40 -16.95
CA GLY A 231 -5.19 28.66 -15.75
C GLY A 231 -6.04 27.40 -15.57
N TYR A 232 -5.80 26.68 -14.48
CA TYR A 232 -6.62 25.55 -14.04
C TYR A 232 -6.97 25.74 -12.56
N TRP A 233 -8.16 25.31 -12.16
CA TRP A 233 -8.56 25.24 -10.75
C TRP A 233 -8.01 23.98 -10.08
N GLU A 234 -8.16 23.87 -8.76
CA GLU A 234 -7.75 22.70 -7.96
C GLU A 234 -8.42 21.39 -8.40
N ASP A 235 -9.58 21.44 -9.06
CA ASP A 235 -10.24 20.25 -9.62
C ASP A 235 -9.85 19.93 -11.07
N GLY A 236 -8.81 20.59 -11.58
CA GLY A 236 -8.27 20.38 -12.93
C GLY A 236 -9.11 20.95 -14.06
N LEU A 237 -10.19 21.67 -13.77
CA LEU A 237 -11.04 22.33 -14.77
C LEU A 237 -10.40 23.63 -15.26
N ALA A 238 -10.42 23.84 -16.58
CA ALA A 238 -9.79 25.01 -17.20
C ALA A 238 -10.48 26.33 -16.80
N ILE A 239 -9.68 27.37 -16.59
CA ILE A 239 -10.08 28.77 -16.49
C ILE A 239 -9.88 29.39 -17.85
N TYR A 240 -10.93 30.01 -18.38
CA TYR A 240 -10.89 30.66 -19.67
C TYR A 240 -10.65 32.16 -19.53
N GLU A 241 -10.05 32.77 -20.56
CA GLU A 241 -9.76 34.22 -20.61
C GLU A 241 -11.01 35.09 -20.41
N ASP A 242 -12.18 34.59 -20.79
CA ASP A 242 -13.47 35.27 -20.60
C ASP A 242 -13.98 35.22 -19.14
N GLY A 243 -13.20 34.66 -18.21
CA GLY A 243 -13.54 34.52 -16.80
C GLY A 243 -14.47 33.34 -16.50
N THR A 244 -14.87 32.57 -17.52
CA THR A 244 -15.69 31.36 -17.34
C THR A 244 -14.81 30.15 -17.00
N ARG A 245 -15.44 29.13 -16.43
CA ARG A 245 -14.81 27.87 -16.03
C ARG A 245 -15.34 26.74 -16.88
N GLU A 246 -14.51 25.76 -17.16
CA GLU A 246 -14.94 24.48 -17.73
C GLU A 246 -16.00 23.84 -16.82
N GLU A 247 -17.14 23.48 -17.38
CA GLU A 247 -18.17 22.73 -16.67
C GLU A 247 -17.93 21.24 -16.88
N LYS A 248 -17.96 20.48 -15.79
CA LYS A 248 -17.82 19.02 -15.85
C LYS A 248 -19.13 18.41 -16.34
N VAL A 249 -19.14 17.91 -17.57
CA VAL A 249 -20.26 17.09 -18.08
C VAL A 249 -20.15 15.71 -17.42
N ARG A 250 -21.12 15.35 -16.59
CA ARG A 250 -21.20 14.03 -15.95
C ARG A 250 -22.40 13.28 -16.49
N ASP A 251 -22.17 12.12 -17.09
CA ASP A 251 -23.22 11.12 -17.27
C ASP A 251 -23.20 10.20 -16.05
N ASN A 252 -24.02 10.54 -15.05
CA ASN A 252 -24.08 9.78 -13.81
C ASN A 252 -24.50 8.31 -14.02
N ALA A 253 -25.28 8.01 -15.07
CA ALA A 253 -25.75 6.65 -15.34
C ALA A 253 -24.64 5.79 -15.96
N GLU A 254 -23.85 6.36 -16.88
CA GLU A 254 -22.68 5.70 -17.44
C GLU A 254 -21.57 5.52 -16.39
N GLU A 255 -21.32 6.55 -15.57
CA GLU A 255 -20.38 6.48 -14.44
C GLU A 255 -20.76 5.37 -13.45
N GLU A 256 -22.02 5.27 -13.07
CA GLU A 256 -22.48 4.25 -12.13
C GLU A 256 -22.37 2.84 -12.73
N LYS A 257 -22.68 2.69 -14.02
CA LYS A 257 -22.52 1.42 -14.74
C LYS A 257 -21.06 0.98 -14.81
N LEU A 258 -20.14 1.87 -15.17
CA LEU A 258 -18.71 1.56 -15.27
C LEU A 258 -18.07 1.32 -13.90
N ARG A 259 -18.44 2.12 -12.89
CA ARG A 259 -17.99 1.93 -11.50
C ARG A 259 -18.40 0.55 -10.96
N ASN A 260 -19.60 0.08 -11.29
CA ASN A 260 -20.12 -1.23 -10.88
C ASN A 260 -19.76 -2.37 -11.86
N GLY A 261 -18.97 -2.11 -12.90
CA GLY A 261 -18.49 -3.12 -13.85
C GLY A 261 -17.44 -4.06 -13.26
N ASP A 262 -16.85 -4.91 -14.09
CA ASP A 262 -15.77 -5.82 -13.68
C ASP A 262 -14.41 -5.12 -13.43
N GLY A 263 -14.24 -3.90 -13.95
CA GLY A 263 -12.99 -3.13 -13.90
C GLY A 263 -11.88 -3.71 -14.78
N PHE A 264 -12.20 -4.61 -15.72
CA PHE A 264 -11.21 -5.21 -16.60
C PHE A 264 -10.74 -4.25 -17.70
N TRP A 265 -11.59 -3.31 -18.10
CA TRP A 265 -11.32 -2.36 -19.18
C TRP A 265 -11.57 -0.93 -18.70
N GLN A 266 -12.16 -0.10 -19.55
CA GLN A 266 -12.46 1.31 -19.27
C GLN A 266 -13.13 1.49 -17.90
N GLU A 267 -12.61 2.45 -17.12
CA GLU A 267 -13.15 2.81 -15.80
C GLU A 267 -13.38 4.31 -15.71
N THR A 268 -14.48 4.72 -15.06
CA THR A 268 -14.77 6.14 -14.84
C THR A 268 -14.88 6.45 -13.37
N PHE A 269 -14.25 7.55 -12.94
CA PHE A 269 -14.36 8.06 -11.58
C PHE A 269 -14.45 9.59 -11.58
N ALA A 270 -15.50 10.10 -10.94
CA ALA A 270 -15.76 11.53 -10.79
C ALA A 270 -15.68 12.30 -12.12
N GLY A 271 -16.22 11.76 -13.22
CA GLY A 271 -16.18 12.37 -14.56
C GLY A 271 -14.84 12.27 -15.31
N HIS A 272 -13.88 11.47 -14.81
CA HIS A 272 -12.66 11.12 -15.55
C HIS A 272 -12.72 9.67 -15.99
N THR A 273 -12.49 9.43 -17.27
CA THR A 273 -12.53 8.09 -17.85
C THR A 273 -11.12 7.64 -18.22
N ASP A 274 -10.64 6.58 -17.56
CA ASP A 274 -9.46 5.84 -17.97
C ASP A 274 -9.86 4.84 -19.07
N SER A 275 -9.18 4.91 -20.22
CA SER A 275 -9.41 4.01 -21.35
C SER A 275 -8.84 2.60 -21.14
N LYS A 276 -7.88 2.45 -20.23
CA LYS A 276 -7.22 1.20 -19.83
C LYS A 276 -6.87 0.28 -21.02
N PRO A 277 -6.03 0.74 -21.97
CA PRO A 277 -5.82 0.08 -23.26
C PRO A 277 -5.17 -1.30 -23.16
N LEU A 278 -4.43 -1.56 -22.08
CA LEU A 278 -3.78 -2.84 -21.82
C LEU A 278 -4.63 -3.80 -20.97
N GLY A 279 -5.82 -3.37 -20.56
CA GLY A 279 -6.73 -4.18 -19.75
C GLY A 279 -6.20 -4.44 -18.34
N PRO A 280 -6.49 -5.61 -17.74
CA PRO A 280 -6.00 -5.97 -16.41
C PRO A 280 -4.51 -6.34 -16.43
N ALA A 281 -3.77 -5.83 -15.45
CA ALA A 281 -2.35 -6.11 -15.29
C ALA A 281 -1.93 -6.19 -13.81
N SER A 282 -2.86 -6.28 -12.87
CA SER A 282 -2.51 -6.22 -11.45
C SER A 282 -1.76 -7.46 -10.97
N VAL A 283 -0.96 -7.26 -9.93
CA VAL A 283 -0.22 -8.30 -9.23
C VAL A 283 -0.54 -8.22 -7.74
N GLY A 284 -0.64 -9.38 -7.09
CA GLY A 284 -0.95 -9.46 -5.67
C GLY A 284 -0.29 -10.63 -4.98
N MET A 285 -0.03 -10.48 -3.68
CA MET A 285 0.68 -11.47 -2.87
C MET A 285 0.40 -11.29 -1.37
N ASP A 286 0.24 -12.39 -0.65
CA ASP A 286 0.26 -12.39 0.81
C ASP A 286 1.66 -12.53 1.41
N ILE A 287 1.89 -11.79 2.51
CA ILE A 287 3.09 -11.89 3.35
C ILE A 287 2.66 -12.04 4.80
N ASP A 288 3.15 -13.08 5.45
CA ASP A 288 2.81 -13.49 6.80
C ASP A 288 4.02 -13.32 7.73
N PHE A 289 3.79 -12.76 8.93
CA PHE A 289 4.79 -12.49 9.95
C PHE A 289 4.47 -13.31 11.22
N PRO A 290 4.95 -14.56 11.31
CA PRO A 290 4.71 -15.42 12.47
C PRO A 290 5.14 -14.75 13.79
N GLY A 291 4.28 -14.83 14.80
CA GLY A 291 4.54 -14.28 16.14
C GLY A 291 4.40 -12.75 16.26
N ALA A 292 4.47 -12.00 15.15
CA ALA A 292 4.38 -10.54 15.19
C ALA A 292 2.95 -10.09 15.52
N GLN A 293 2.84 -9.20 16.52
CA GLN A 293 1.56 -8.54 16.90
C GLN A 293 1.49 -7.11 16.36
N HIS A 294 2.65 -6.56 16.01
CA HIS A 294 2.80 -5.20 15.55
C HIS A 294 3.50 -5.19 14.21
N LEU A 295 2.85 -4.52 13.25
CA LEU A 295 3.42 -4.14 11.97
C LEU A 295 3.62 -2.63 11.96
N PHE A 296 4.66 -2.19 11.26
CA PHE A 296 5.08 -0.79 11.14
C PHE A 296 5.49 -0.50 9.69
N GLY A 297 5.41 0.76 9.26
CA GLY A 297 5.87 1.20 7.95
C GLY A 297 4.72 1.63 7.05
N ILE A 298 4.85 1.36 5.75
CA ILE A 298 3.95 1.79 4.67
C ILE A 298 3.47 3.25 4.74
N PRO A 299 4.33 4.25 5.06
CA PRO A 299 3.91 5.64 5.03
C PRO A 299 3.54 6.07 3.59
N GLU A 300 2.75 7.12 3.38
CA GLU A 300 2.28 8.10 4.37
C GLU A 300 0.78 7.98 4.68
N HIS A 301 0.45 7.81 5.97
CA HIS A 301 -0.93 7.77 6.46
C HIS A 301 -1.06 8.53 7.78
N ALA A 302 -2.18 9.23 7.96
CA ALA A 302 -2.54 9.83 9.24
C ALA A 302 -3.15 8.78 10.18
N THR A 303 -2.30 7.87 10.68
CA THR A 303 -2.70 6.71 11.49
C THR A 303 -1.70 6.48 12.63
N ARG A 304 -1.99 5.50 13.50
CA ARG A 304 -1.06 5.01 14.51
C ARG A 304 0.18 4.37 13.88
N LEU A 305 1.33 4.53 14.54
CA LEU A 305 2.60 3.90 14.15
C LEU A 305 2.48 2.38 13.98
N SER A 306 1.81 1.70 14.94
CA SER A 306 1.46 0.29 14.75
C SER A 306 0.21 0.20 13.88
N LEU A 307 0.36 -0.43 12.72
CA LEU A 307 -0.70 -0.57 11.73
C LEU A 307 -1.92 -1.28 12.33
N GLN A 308 -3.10 -0.75 12.02
CA GLN A 308 -4.38 -1.30 12.46
C GLN A 308 -4.87 -2.34 11.46
N PRO A 309 -5.62 -3.36 11.90
CA PRO A 309 -6.20 -4.34 11.00
C PRO A 309 -7.26 -3.70 10.10
N THR A 310 -7.29 -4.10 8.83
CA THR A 310 -8.27 -3.68 7.81
C THR A 310 -9.21 -4.82 7.42
N THR A 311 -8.91 -6.06 7.86
CA THR A 311 -9.70 -7.26 7.64
C THR A 311 -9.78 -8.13 8.89
N GLY A 312 -10.63 -9.15 8.83
CA GLY A 312 -10.86 -10.09 9.91
C GLY A 312 -11.82 -9.57 11.00
N PRO A 313 -12.10 -10.38 12.03
CA PRO A 313 -13.10 -10.08 13.05
C PRO A 313 -12.84 -8.80 13.86
N ASN A 314 -11.57 -8.36 13.90
CA ASN A 314 -11.12 -7.19 14.66
C ASN A 314 -10.73 -6.03 13.76
N ALA A 315 -11.18 -5.99 12.49
CA ALA A 315 -10.89 -4.91 11.57
C ALA A 315 -11.26 -3.54 12.18
N HIS A 316 -10.29 -2.65 12.24
CA HIS A 316 -10.46 -1.26 12.68
C HIS A 316 -10.86 -0.36 11.50
N TYR A 317 -10.28 -0.62 10.33
CA TYR A 317 -10.64 0.04 9.08
C TYR A 317 -11.43 -0.89 8.16
N SER A 318 -12.35 -0.34 7.38
CA SER A 318 -13.09 -1.08 6.36
C SER A 318 -12.39 -1.12 5.00
N ASP A 319 -11.45 -0.20 4.75
CA ASP A 319 -10.67 -0.12 3.50
C ASP A 319 -9.20 -0.47 3.77
N PRO A 320 -8.45 -1.00 2.78
CA PRO A 320 -7.02 -1.28 2.95
C PRO A 320 -6.25 0.03 3.11
N TYR A 321 -5.03 -0.06 3.62
CA TYR A 321 -4.06 1.02 3.45
C TYR A 321 -3.83 1.23 1.96
N ARG A 322 -3.88 2.48 1.50
CA ARG A 322 -3.65 2.83 0.10
C ARG A 322 -2.34 3.61 -0.04
N MET A 323 -1.52 3.26 -1.02
CA MET A 323 -0.35 4.02 -1.44
C MET A 323 -0.55 4.46 -2.88
N TYR A 324 -0.87 5.74 -3.02
CA TYR A 324 -0.98 6.46 -4.27
C TYR A 324 -0.76 7.93 -3.92
N THR A 325 0.28 8.56 -4.45
CA THR A 325 0.66 9.91 -4.00
C THR A 325 -0.38 10.92 -4.44
N LEU A 326 -1.16 11.41 -3.48
CA LEU A 326 -2.34 12.24 -3.67
C LEU A 326 -2.19 13.56 -2.93
N ASP A 327 -2.72 14.62 -3.53
CA ASP A 327 -2.95 15.89 -2.82
C ASP A 327 -4.31 15.82 -2.10
N VAL A 328 -4.27 15.55 -0.80
CA VAL A 328 -5.48 15.40 0.04
C VAL A 328 -5.69 16.66 0.87
N PHE A 329 -6.56 17.55 0.38
CA PHE A 329 -6.96 18.75 1.10
C PHE A 329 -7.64 18.41 2.43
N GLU A 330 -7.21 19.06 3.52
CA GLU A 330 -7.77 18.91 4.88
C GLU A 330 -7.94 17.43 5.31
N TYR A 331 -6.92 16.60 5.07
CA TYR A 331 -6.96 15.16 5.36
C TYR A 331 -7.48 14.82 6.77
N ASP A 332 -8.22 13.72 6.88
CA ASP A 332 -8.72 13.18 8.15
C ASP A 332 -7.62 12.46 8.95
N LEU A 333 -7.83 12.29 10.25
CA LEU A 333 -6.98 11.49 11.14
C LEU A 333 -7.57 10.10 11.40
N ASP A 334 -6.70 9.15 11.74
CA ASP A 334 -7.02 7.74 11.99
C ASP A 334 -7.75 7.10 10.79
N VAL A 335 -7.14 7.24 9.60
CA VAL A 335 -7.66 6.71 8.34
C VAL A 335 -6.56 5.99 7.53
N PRO A 336 -6.93 5.00 6.70
CA PRO A 336 -5.99 4.30 5.81
C PRO A 336 -5.82 4.98 4.43
N MET A 337 -6.43 6.15 4.22
CA MET A 337 -6.38 6.89 2.95
C MET A 337 -4.94 7.31 2.62
N ALA A 338 -4.55 7.14 1.36
CA ALA A 338 -3.24 7.57 0.88
C ALA A 338 -3.07 9.09 1.04
N LEU A 339 -1.83 9.53 1.30
CA LEU A 339 -1.44 10.94 1.36
C LEU A 339 -0.37 11.23 0.29
N TYR A 340 0.61 12.08 0.60
CA TYR A 340 1.50 12.69 -0.39
C TYR A 340 2.71 11.82 -0.76
N GLY A 341 3.11 10.91 0.12
CA GLY A 341 4.22 9.98 -0.07
C GLY A 341 3.83 8.50 0.00
N GLY A 342 4.72 7.64 -0.51
CA GLY A 342 4.57 6.18 -0.48
C GLY A 342 5.92 5.48 -0.32
N ILE A 343 6.11 4.71 0.74
CA ILE A 343 7.28 3.82 0.91
C ILE A 343 6.76 2.41 1.21
N PRO A 344 6.77 1.47 0.24
CA PRO A 344 6.14 0.15 0.38
C PRO A 344 7.00 -0.84 1.18
N MET A 345 7.40 -0.45 2.39
CA MET A 345 8.17 -1.27 3.33
C MET A 345 7.37 -1.51 4.61
N VAL A 346 7.25 -2.76 5.02
CA VAL A 346 6.63 -3.16 6.29
C VAL A 346 7.65 -3.87 7.18
N MET A 347 7.55 -3.66 8.49
CA MET A 347 8.32 -4.38 9.51
C MET A 347 7.39 -5.08 10.47
N GLY A 348 7.57 -6.40 10.63
CA GLY A 348 7.00 -7.17 11.73
C GLY A 348 7.96 -7.22 12.91
N HIS A 349 7.42 -7.03 14.12
CA HIS A 349 8.22 -7.06 15.35
C HIS A 349 7.63 -8.05 16.36
N THR A 350 8.50 -8.89 16.90
CA THR A 350 8.26 -9.77 18.04
C THR A 350 9.18 -9.39 19.20
N ALA A 351 8.99 -10.01 20.37
CA ALA A 351 9.88 -9.81 21.50
C ALA A 351 11.31 -10.34 21.26
N SER A 352 11.49 -11.29 20.32
CA SER A 352 12.77 -11.94 20.04
C SER A 352 13.45 -11.44 18.77
N ALA A 353 12.69 -10.98 17.78
CA ALA A 353 13.24 -10.57 16.48
C ALA A 353 12.32 -9.58 15.75
N SER A 354 12.90 -8.86 14.79
CA SER A 354 12.20 -8.11 13.76
C SER A 354 12.58 -8.65 12.40
N VAL A 355 11.62 -8.63 11.49
CA VAL A 355 11.81 -8.92 10.07
C VAL A 355 11.08 -7.86 9.24
N GLY A 356 11.62 -7.52 8.07
CA GLY A 356 11.01 -6.57 7.15
C GLY A 356 10.68 -7.20 5.81
N ALA A 357 9.78 -6.56 5.08
CA ALA A 357 9.48 -6.84 3.70
C ALA A 357 9.37 -5.50 2.94
N PHE A 358 10.08 -5.39 1.82
CA PHE A 358 10.00 -4.25 0.92
C PHE A 358 9.39 -4.72 -0.41
N TRP A 359 8.16 -4.30 -0.66
CA TRP A 359 7.41 -4.58 -1.87
C TRP A 359 7.75 -3.52 -2.91
N PHE A 360 8.71 -3.81 -3.78
CA PHE A 360 9.23 -2.86 -4.75
C PHE A 360 8.28 -2.74 -5.96
N ASN A 361 7.16 -2.05 -5.75
CA ASN A 361 6.20 -1.74 -6.80
C ASN A 361 5.83 -0.24 -6.75
N PRO A 362 5.94 0.48 -7.88
CA PRO A 362 5.72 1.92 -7.97
C PRO A 362 4.27 2.31 -8.30
N THR A 363 3.40 1.34 -8.60
CA THR A 363 2.03 1.58 -9.05
C THR A 363 1.07 1.72 -7.86
N GLU A 364 -0.17 2.14 -8.12
CA GLU A 364 -1.18 2.23 -7.06
C GLU A 364 -1.26 0.90 -6.31
N THR A 365 -1.05 0.95 -5.00
CA THR A 365 -0.94 -0.24 -4.16
C THR A 365 -1.88 -0.18 -2.97
N PHE A 366 -2.63 -1.26 -2.75
CA PHE A 366 -3.45 -1.47 -1.56
C PHE A 366 -2.83 -2.56 -0.69
N ILE A 367 -2.91 -2.37 0.63
CA ILE A 367 -2.40 -3.32 1.62
C ILE A 367 -3.47 -3.60 2.67
N ASP A 368 -4.02 -4.81 2.64
CA ASP A 368 -4.83 -5.29 3.75
C ASP A 368 -3.94 -5.80 4.88
N VAL A 369 -4.35 -5.58 6.13
CA VAL A 369 -3.68 -6.03 7.36
C VAL A 369 -4.65 -6.87 8.17
N GLU A 370 -4.23 -8.08 8.53
CA GLU A 370 -4.96 -8.98 9.42
C GLU A 370 -4.11 -9.30 10.65
N LYS A 371 -4.74 -9.39 11.82
CA LYS A 371 -4.10 -9.81 13.07
C LYS A 371 -4.98 -10.82 13.79
N ASP A 372 -4.47 -12.03 14.00
CA ASP A 372 -5.21 -13.12 14.64
C ASP A 372 -4.68 -13.50 16.03
N GLY A 373 -3.73 -12.72 16.56
CA GLY A 373 -3.08 -12.97 17.84
C GLY A 373 -1.92 -13.97 17.78
N LYS A 374 -1.75 -14.70 16.67
CA LYS A 374 -0.62 -15.62 16.45
C LYS A 374 0.35 -15.08 15.41
N ALA A 375 -0.16 -14.40 14.40
CA ALA A 375 0.62 -13.75 13.36
C ALA A 375 -0.07 -12.43 12.97
N SER A 376 0.74 -11.54 12.40
CA SER A 376 0.23 -10.44 11.60
C SER A 376 0.43 -10.80 10.14
N ARG A 377 -0.55 -10.49 9.31
CA ARG A 377 -0.56 -10.86 7.90
C ARG A 377 -0.88 -9.65 7.05
N THR A 378 -0.33 -9.62 5.85
CA THR A 378 -0.56 -8.54 4.89
C THR A 378 -0.94 -9.11 3.53
N HIS A 379 -1.78 -8.41 2.77
CA HIS A 379 -2.09 -8.76 1.39
C HIS A 379 -1.86 -7.52 0.52
N TRP A 380 -0.85 -7.60 -0.34
CA TRP A 380 -0.38 -6.50 -1.18
C TRP A 380 -0.97 -6.65 -2.56
N ILE A 381 -1.53 -5.57 -3.10
CA ILE A 381 -2.24 -5.54 -4.37
C ILE A 381 -1.78 -4.30 -5.13
N SER A 382 -1.08 -4.47 -6.24
CA SER A 382 -0.56 -3.37 -7.07
C SER A 382 -1.19 -3.40 -8.46
N GLU A 383 -1.46 -2.22 -9.02
CA GLU A 383 -2.16 -2.06 -10.30
C GLU A 383 -1.43 -2.71 -11.49
N SER A 384 -0.11 -2.63 -11.52
CA SER A 384 0.72 -3.18 -12.60
C SER A 384 2.15 -3.46 -12.14
N GLY A 385 3.08 -3.66 -13.08
CA GLY A 385 4.46 -4.04 -12.79
C GLY A 385 4.60 -5.53 -12.47
N ILE A 386 5.76 -5.91 -11.96
CA ILE A 386 6.05 -7.28 -11.53
C ILE A 386 5.82 -7.44 -10.02
N VAL A 387 5.83 -8.69 -9.54
CA VAL A 387 6.08 -8.93 -8.11
C VAL A 387 7.59 -8.84 -7.89
N ASP A 388 8.03 -7.86 -7.12
CA ASP A 388 9.42 -7.72 -6.68
C ASP A 388 9.43 -7.47 -5.17
N LEU A 389 9.87 -8.46 -4.41
CA LEU A 389 9.78 -8.48 -2.96
C LEU A 389 11.14 -8.78 -2.35
N MET A 390 11.64 -7.87 -1.52
CA MET A 390 12.84 -8.08 -0.71
C MET A 390 12.46 -8.40 0.73
N LEU A 391 12.94 -9.54 1.24
CA LEU A 391 12.83 -9.94 2.63
C LEU A 391 14.07 -9.46 3.40
N LEU A 392 13.85 -8.70 4.46
CA LEU A 392 14.89 -8.05 5.27
C LEU A 392 14.99 -8.80 6.62
N PRO A 393 15.97 -9.71 6.81
CA PRO A 393 15.97 -10.66 7.93
C PRO A 393 16.23 -10.04 9.32
N GLY A 394 16.61 -8.77 9.42
CA GLY A 394 16.97 -8.16 10.71
C GLY A 394 18.22 -8.80 11.33
N PRO A 395 18.25 -9.07 12.66
CA PRO A 395 17.08 -9.36 13.51
C PRO A 395 16.56 -8.18 14.35
N THR A 396 17.21 -7.01 14.36
CA THR A 396 16.69 -5.83 15.07
C THR A 396 16.04 -4.83 14.12
N PRO A 397 15.17 -3.92 14.61
CA PRO A 397 14.67 -2.81 13.77
C PRO A 397 15.80 -2.00 13.12
N LYS A 398 16.92 -1.84 13.82
CA LYS A 398 18.11 -1.14 13.31
C LYS A 398 18.72 -1.90 12.12
N ASP A 399 18.84 -3.23 12.22
CA ASP A 399 19.41 -4.05 11.15
C ASP A 399 18.54 -4.04 9.89
N ILE A 400 17.21 -4.05 10.05
CA ILE A 400 16.27 -3.91 8.94
C ILE A 400 16.44 -2.57 8.24
N LEU A 401 16.57 -1.47 8.99
CA LEU A 401 16.79 -0.15 8.40
C LEU A 401 18.15 -0.08 7.67
N HIS A 402 19.20 -0.72 8.21
CA HIS A 402 20.48 -0.84 7.50
C HIS A 402 20.36 -1.66 6.20
N GLN A 403 19.66 -2.79 6.24
CA GLN A 403 19.39 -3.60 5.05
C GLN A 403 18.61 -2.81 4.00
N PHE A 404 17.51 -2.17 4.41
CA PHE A 404 16.70 -1.35 3.52
C PHE A 404 17.50 -0.21 2.89
N THR A 405 18.22 0.59 3.70
CA THR A 405 19.02 1.71 3.19
C THR A 405 20.24 1.30 2.38
N SER A 406 20.76 0.08 2.55
CA SER A 406 21.76 -0.45 1.63
C SER A 406 21.20 -0.81 0.25
N ALA A 407 19.88 -1.04 0.16
CA ALA A 407 19.20 -1.29 -1.11
C ALA A 407 18.70 -0.01 -1.79
N VAL A 408 18.30 1.02 -1.03
CA VAL A 408 17.65 2.22 -1.60
C VAL A 408 18.40 3.54 -1.36
N GLY A 409 19.58 3.47 -0.75
CA GLY A 409 20.36 4.63 -0.35
C GLY A 409 20.08 5.12 1.06
N THR A 410 20.93 6.03 1.53
CA THR A 410 20.86 6.61 2.87
C THR A 410 20.42 8.07 2.78
N GLN A 411 19.94 8.61 3.91
CA GLN A 411 19.61 10.03 4.02
C GLN A 411 20.81 10.90 3.61
N GLU A 412 20.61 11.79 2.65
CA GLU A 412 21.62 12.79 2.31
C GLU A 412 21.95 13.65 3.53
N LEU A 413 23.23 13.98 3.71
CA LEU A 413 23.68 14.83 4.82
C LEU A 413 23.05 16.22 4.67
N PRO A 414 22.09 16.61 5.55
CA PRO A 414 21.45 17.90 5.41
C PRO A 414 22.46 19.01 5.72
N PRO A 415 22.44 20.15 4.99
CA PRO A 415 23.22 21.30 5.39
C PRO A 415 22.75 21.78 6.77
N LEU A 416 23.68 22.24 7.61
CA LEU A 416 23.39 22.52 9.03
C LEU A 416 22.19 23.47 9.23
N PHE A 417 21.99 24.45 8.34
CA PHE A 417 20.86 25.38 8.44
C PHE A 417 19.49 24.71 8.27
N ALA A 418 19.40 23.57 7.56
CA ALA A 418 18.16 22.86 7.35
C ALA A 418 17.64 22.18 8.63
N LEU A 419 18.51 21.97 9.63
CA LEU A 419 18.14 21.45 10.95
C LEU A 419 17.68 22.54 11.92
N GLY A 420 17.74 23.82 11.49
CA GLY A 420 17.28 24.96 12.27
C GLY A 420 15.76 25.10 12.26
N TYR A 421 15.29 26.21 12.84
CA TYR A 421 13.88 26.60 12.80
C TYR A 421 13.52 27.22 11.44
N HIS A 422 12.40 26.79 10.86
CA HIS A 422 11.88 27.31 9.59
C HIS A 422 10.61 28.12 9.83
N GLN A 423 10.63 29.42 9.52
CA GLN A 423 9.43 30.26 9.50
C GLN A 423 8.84 30.29 8.09
N CYS A 424 7.56 29.96 7.96
CA CYS A 424 6.84 29.95 6.68
C CYS A 424 5.39 30.42 6.85
N ARG A 425 4.76 30.91 5.77
CA ARG A 425 3.31 31.11 5.57
C ARG A 425 3.02 31.18 4.07
N TRP A 426 1.80 30.80 3.66
CA TRP A 426 1.26 31.10 2.32
C TRP A 426 0.30 32.28 2.42
#